data_AF-M7YU85-F1
#
_entry.id   AF-M7YU85-F1
#
_cell.length_a   1.000
_cell.length_b   1.000
_cell.length_c   1.000
_cell.angle_alpha   90.00
_cell.angle_beta   90.00
_cell.angle_gamma   90.00
#
_symmetry.space_group_name_H-M   'P 1'
#
loop_
_entity.id
_entity.type
_entity.pdbx_description
1 polymer ?
#
loop_
_entity_poly.entity_id
_entity_poly.type
_entity_poly.pdbx_seq_one_letter_code
_entity_poly.pdbx_strand_id
1 'polypeptide(L)'
;MAMSTMEVQTIVLAHDREGTSVLFKVLSAFAFRDISLTKIESRPHRHRPIRLVDDANVGTAKHFEYMFYIDFQASMADVRAQNALAEIQEFTSFLRVLGSYPMDMTPWDAAPSPSSSSSDQQQRG
;
A
#
# COMPACT_ATOMS: atom_id res chain seq x y z
N MET A 1 15.69 -9.18 -20.82
CA MET A 1 14.70 -8.12 -20.51
C MET A 1 14.57 -8.08 -18.99
N ALA A 2 15.01 -7.00 -18.35
CA ALA A 2 14.73 -6.82 -16.93
C ALA A 2 13.22 -6.66 -16.78
N MET A 3 12.59 -7.53 -15.98
CA MET A 3 11.22 -7.30 -15.54
C MET A 3 11.24 -5.98 -14.77
N SER A 4 10.62 -4.94 -15.33
CA SER A 4 10.40 -3.69 -14.62
C SER A 4 9.50 -3.99 -13.42
N THR A 5 10.09 -4.19 -12.25
CA THR A 5 9.36 -4.40 -11.00
C THR A 5 8.49 -3.17 -10.74
N MET A 6 7.17 -3.35 -10.69
CA MET A 6 6.28 -2.29 -10.18
C MET A 6 6.54 -2.11 -8.68
N GLU A 7 6.62 -0.87 -8.23
CA GLU A 7 6.75 -0.53 -6.81
C GLU A 7 5.36 -0.37 -6.18
N VAL A 8 5.20 -0.93 -4.98
CA VAL A 8 4.06 -0.65 -4.11
C VAL A 8 4.52 0.26 -2.99
N GLN A 9 3.66 1.21 -2.63
CA GLN A 9 3.86 2.09 -1.49
C GLN A 9 2.83 1.78 -0.42
N THR A 10 3.27 1.69 0.83
CA THR A 10 2.37 1.61 1.98
C THR A 10 2.29 2.97 2.66
N ILE A 11 1.07 3.45 2.88
CA ILE A 11 0.80 4.59 3.76
C ILE A 11 -0.05 4.17 4.95
N VAL A 12 0.10 4.91 6.04
CA VAL A 12 -0.83 4.91 7.16
C VAL A 12 -1.46 6.28 7.28
N LEU A 13 -2.78 6.31 7.51
CA LEU A 13 -3.53 7.55 7.73
C LEU A 13 -4.48 7.41 8.91
N ALA A 14 -4.70 8.53 9.59
CA ALA A 14 -5.67 8.66 10.66
C ALA A 14 -6.33 10.05 10.65
N HIS A 15 -7.54 10.13 11.21
CA HIS A 15 -8.34 11.35 11.26
C HIS A 15 -8.97 11.52 12.64
N ASP A 16 -9.00 12.76 13.13
CA ASP A 16 -9.46 13.09 14.49
C ASP A 16 -10.99 13.13 14.61
N ARG A 17 -11.75 13.23 13.51
CA ARG A 17 -13.22 13.33 13.56
C ARG A 17 -13.90 11.98 13.38
N GLU A 18 -14.99 11.77 14.10
CA GLU A 18 -15.92 10.66 13.90
C GLU A 18 -16.49 10.67 12.48
N GLY A 19 -16.28 9.58 11.74
CA GLY A 19 -16.93 9.33 10.45
C GLY A 19 -16.04 8.62 9.42
N THR A 20 -16.65 7.73 8.64
CA THR A 20 -16.02 7.02 7.50
C THR A 20 -15.79 7.90 6.27
N SER A 21 -16.17 9.18 6.33
CA SER A 21 -16.05 10.12 5.21
C SER A 21 -14.60 10.36 4.77
N VAL A 22 -13.63 10.24 5.67
CA VAL A 22 -12.22 10.39 5.34
C VAL A 22 -11.75 9.28 4.41
N LEU A 23 -12.15 8.03 4.65
CA LEU A 23 -11.76 6.91 3.79
C LEU A 23 -12.28 7.14 2.37
N PHE A 24 -13.53 7.54 2.22
CA PHE A 24 -14.10 7.85 0.90
C PHE A 24 -13.27 8.89 0.16
N LYS A 25 -12.91 10.01 0.81
CA LYS A 25 -12.07 11.05 0.21
C LYS A 25 -10.70 10.54 -0.21
N VAL A 26 -10.07 9.71 0.62
CA VAL A 26 -8.78 9.07 0.30
C VAL A 26 -8.90 8.21 -0.95
N LEU A 27 -9.92 7.34 -1.01
CA LEU A 27 -10.14 6.46 -2.16
C LEU A 27 -10.42 7.27 -3.42
N SER A 28 -11.19 8.36 -3.32
CA SER A 28 -11.45 9.27 -4.44
C SER A 28 -10.17 9.92 -4.97
N ALA A 29 -9.26 10.37 -4.09
CA ALA A 29 -8.01 11.01 -4.49
C ALA A 29 -7.12 10.09 -5.35
N PHE A 30 -7.09 8.80 -5.04
CA PHE A 30 -6.41 7.78 -5.85
C PHE A 30 -7.17 7.46 -7.14
N ALA A 31 -8.48 7.27 -7.06
CA ALA A 31 -9.32 6.92 -8.21
C ALA A 31 -9.30 7.99 -9.31
N PHE A 32 -9.38 9.28 -8.94
CA PHE A 32 -9.32 10.39 -9.91
C PHE A 32 -7.98 10.53 -10.62
N ARG A 33 -6.94 9.88 -10.11
CA ARG A 33 -5.61 9.88 -10.70
C ARG A 33 -5.25 8.56 -11.34
N ASP A 34 -6.17 7.60 -11.42
CA ASP A 34 -5.95 6.26 -11.98
C ASP A 34 -4.86 5.45 -11.22
N ILE A 35 -4.80 5.61 -9.90
CA ILE A 35 -3.85 4.89 -9.04
C ILE A 35 -4.55 3.69 -8.43
N SER A 36 -4.09 2.49 -8.79
CA SER A 36 -4.62 1.23 -8.26
C SER A 36 -4.20 0.99 -6.82
N LEU A 37 -5.15 0.58 -6.00
CA LEU A 37 -4.92 0.12 -4.63
C LEU A 37 -4.77 -1.39 -4.62
N THR A 38 -3.78 -1.89 -3.89
CA THR A 38 -3.54 -3.33 -3.70
C THR A 38 -4.02 -3.81 -2.35
N LYS A 39 -4.17 -2.90 -1.39
CA LYS A 39 -4.61 -3.22 -0.03
C LYS A 39 -5.27 -2.03 0.63
N ILE A 40 -6.33 -2.31 1.40
CA ILE A 40 -6.94 -1.38 2.34
C ILE A 40 -7.27 -2.17 3.60
N GLU A 41 -6.66 -1.82 4.73
CA GLU A 41 -6.97 -2.40 6.04
C GLU A 41 -7.36 -1.32 7.04
N SER A 42 -8.49 -1.49 7.72
CA SER A 42 -8.85 -0.70 8.89
C SER A 42 -8.34 -1.35 10.17
N ARG A 43 -7.78 -0.56 11.08
CA ARG A 43 -7.36 -1.01 12.41
C ARG A 43 -8.00 -0.10 13.47
N PRO A 44 -8.78 -0.66 14.42
CA PRO A 44 -9.32 0.13 15.53
C PRO A 44 -8.17 0.52 16.47
N HIS A 45 -8.09 1.78 16.87
CA HIS A 45 -7.03 2.30 17.74
C HIS A 45 -7.55 2.98 19.01
N ARG A 46 -8.70 2.49 19.51
CA ARG A 46 -9.46 3.07 20.63
C ARG A 46 -8.71 3.17 21.98
N HIS A 47 -7.67 2.37 22.20
CA HIS A 47 -7.06 2.23 23.54
C HIS A 47 -5.59 2.69 23.64
N ARG A 48 -4.97 3.14 22.54
CA ARG A 48 -3.57 3.58 22.56
C ARG A 48 -3.41 4.94 21.87
N PRO A 49 -3.19 6.03 22.63
CA PRO A 49 -2.90 7.32 22.02
C PRO A 49 -1.58 7.25 21.25
N ILE A 50 -1.56 7.89 20.09
CA ILE A 50 -0.35 8.06 19.30
C ILE A 50 0.24 9.41 19.65
N ARG A 51 1.51 9.42 20.05
CA ARG A 51 2.26 10.66 20.21
C ARG A 51 2.67 11.14 18.82
N LEU A 52 2.02 12.20 18.37
CA LEU A 52 2.46 12.94 17.20
C LEU A 52 3.46 13.99 17.69
N VAL A 53 4.69 13.90 17.18
CA VAL A 53 5.71 14.92 17.41
C VAL A 53 5.58 15.91 16.26
N ASP A 54 5.28 17.16 16.57
CA ASP A 54 5.32 18.22 15.57
C ASP A 54 6.77 18.65 15.27
N ASP A 55 6.96 19.48 14.25
CA ASP A 55 8.29 20.01 13.88
C ASP A 55 8.95 20.82 15.00
N ALA A 56 8.18 21.23 16.02
CA ALA A 56 8.65 21.92 17.22
C ALA A 56 9.11 20.96 18.34
N ASN A 57 9.16 19.64 18.08
CA ASN A 57 9.48 18.61 19.08
C ASN A 57 8.51 18.56 20.27
N VAL A 58 7.31 19.12 20.13
CA VAL A 58 6.25 19.06 21.14
C VAL A 58 5.35 17.86 20.80
N GLY A 59 5.53 16.78 21.57
CA GLY A 59 4.73 15.57 21.40
C GLY A 59 3.30 15.77 21.92
N THR A 60 2.32 15.93 21.03
CA THR A 60 0.89 15.90 21.39
C THR A 60 0.37 14.46 21.29
N ALA A 61 -0.15 13.92 22.39
CA ALA A 61 -0.82 12.62 22.36
C ALA A 61 -2.22 12.78 21.75
N LYS A 62 -2.46 12.17 20.59
CA LYS A 62 -3.77 12.13 19.93
C LYS A 62 -4.39 10.74 20.02
N HIS A 63 -5.69 10.70 20.23
CA HIS A 63 -6.49 9.48 20.20
C HIS A 63 -7.20 9.39 18.85
N PHE A 64 -6.91 8.33 18.10
CA PHE A 64 -7.56 8.05 16.84
C PHE A 64 -8.50 6.86 16.99
N GLU A 65 -9.76 7.01 16.61
CA GLU A 65 -10.71 5.89 16.67
C GLU A 65 -10.35 4.80 15.64
N TYR A 66 -9.91 5.24 14.44
CA TYR A 66 -9.55 4.39 13.32
C TYR A 66 -8.27 4.83 12.62
N MET A 67 -7.50 3.83 12.17
CA MET A 67 -6.36 4.01 11.26
C MET A 67 -6.56 3.15 10.02
N PHE A 68 -6.12 3.65 8.88
CA PHE A 68 -6.13 2.88 7.63
C PHE A 68 -4.72 2.68 7.13
N TYR A 69 -4.40 1.45 6.77
CA TYR A 69 -3.22 1.08 6.01
C TYR A 69 -3.65 0.88 4.57
N ILE A 70 -3.00 1.59 3.65
CA ILE A 70 -3.31 1.52 2.23
C ILE A 70 -2.02 1.23 1.47
N ASP A 71 -2.09 0.20 0.63
CA ASP A 71 -1.05 -0.09 -0.34
C ASP A 71 -1.54 0.33 -1.73
N PHE A 72 -0.69 1.01 -2.48
CA PHE A 72 -1.01 1.49 -3.83
C PHE A 72 0.16 1.33 -4.81
N GLN A 73 -0.18 1.17 -6.09
CA GLN A 73 0.78 0.96 -7.18
C GLN A 73 1.17 2.29 -7.82
N ALA A 74 2.15 2.97 -7.23
CA ALA A 74 2.82 4.11 -7.85
C ALA A 74 4.16 4.37 -7.17
N SER A 75 5.12 4.96 -7.88
CA SER A 75 6.36 5.41 -7.26
C SER A 75 6.16 6.76 -6.55
N MET A 76 6.93 7.04 -5.49
CA MET A 76 6.97 8.38 -4.88
C MET A 76 7.57 9.44 -5.82
N ALA A 77 8.24 9.03 -6.89
CA ALA A 77 8.66 9.90 -7.97
C ALA A 77 7.53 10.26 -8.97
N ASP A 78 6.39 9.54 -8.94
CA ASP A 78 5.24 9.85 -9.80
C ASP A 78 4.50 11.09 -9.26
N VAL A 79 4.38 12.11 -10.10
CA VAL A 79 3.66 13.36 -9.82
C VAL A 79 2.20 13.09 -9.45
N ARG A 80 1.57 12.06 -10.03
CA ARG A 80 0.19 11.65 -9.69
C ARG A 80 0.11 11.20 -8.23
N ALA A 81 1.07 10.39 -7.78
CA ALA A 81 1.13 9.94 -6.40
C ALA A 81 1.40 11.10 -5.44
N GLN A 82 2.34 11.99 -5.78
CA GLN A 82 2.62 13.19 -4.99
C GLN A 82 1.38 14.08 -4.83
N ASN A 83 0.65 14.31 -5.92
CA ASN A 83 -0.58 15.10 -5.90
C ASN A 83 -1.71 14.42 -5.11
N ALA A 84 -1.82 13.09 -5.16
CA ALA A 84 -2.78 12.35 -4.34
C ALA A 84 -2.47 12.51 -2.85
N LEU A 85 -1.20 12.35 -2.45
CA LEU A 85 -0.78 12.45 -1.06
C LEU A 85 -0.93 13.88 -0.52
N ALA A 86 -0.61 14.89 -1.33
CA ALA A 86 -0.83 16.29 -0.98
C ALA A 86 -2.30 16.57 -0.69
N GLU A 87 -3.22 16.13 -1.57
CA GLU A 87 -4.66 16.26 -1.36
C GLU A 87 -5.14 15.53 -0.09
N ILE A 88 -4.67 14.29 0.12
CA ILE A 88 -5.01 13.50 1.30
C ILE A 88 -4.57 14.19 2.60
N GLN A 89 -3.41 14.83 2.58
CA GLN A 89 -2.87 15.54 3.74
C GLN A 89 -3.75 16.73 4.17
N GLU A 90 -4.52 17.34 3.25
CA GLU A 90 -5.40 18.48 3.57
C GLU A 90 -6.57 18.11 4.49
N PHE A 91 -7.02 16.85 4.44
CA PHE A 91 -8.18 16.39 5.21
C PHE A 91 -7.88 15.23 6.17
N THR A 92 -6.63 14.81 6.30
CA THR A 92 -6.19 13.83 7.30
C THR A 92 -5.43 14.51 8.44
N SER A 93 -5.62 14.01 9.66
CA SER A 93 -4.91 14.54 10.84
C SER A 93 -3.50 13.97 10.96
N PHE A 94 -3.27 12.83 10.32
CA PHE A 94 -2.01 12.12 10.28
C PHE A 94 -1.93 11.34 8.97
N LEU A 95 -0.82 11.49 8.26
CA LEU A 95 -0.48 10.72 7.07
C LEU A 95 1.02 10.43 7.13
N ARG A 96 1.40 9.19 6.88
CA ARG A 96 2.81 8.81 6.79
C ARG A 96 3.01 7.72 5.74
N VAL A 97 4.03 7.89 4.92
CA VAL A 97 4.58 6.84 4.06
C VAL A 97 5.45 5.92 4.92
N LEU A 98 5.13 4.62 4.90
CA LEU A 98 5.86 3.60 5.66
C LEU A 98 7.03 3.01 4.87
N GLY A 99 6.92 2.95 3.54
CA GLY A 99 8.00 2.51 2.67
C GLY A 99 7.50 2.00 1.32
N SER A 100 8.48 1.73 0.45
CA SER A 100 8.29 1.12 -0.87
C SER A 100 8.78 -0.33 -0.86
N TYR A 101 8.12 -1.20 -1.61
CA TYR A 101 8.60 -2.56 -1.85
C TYR A 101 8.30 -3.00 -3.29
N PRO A 102 9.18 -3.82 -3.90
CA PRO A 102 8.93 -4.36 -5.22
C PRO A 102 7.77 -5.36 -5.17
N MET A 103 6.90 -5.32 -6.18
CA MET A 103 5.87 -6.34 -6.37
C MET A 103 6.37 -7.43 -7.30
N ASP A 104 6.44 -8.66 -6.80
CA ASP A 104 6.67 -9.84 -7.63
C ASP A 104 5.40 -10.18 -8.41
N MET A 105 5.39 -9.85 -9.70
CA MET A 105 4.36 -10.28 -10.64
C MET A 105 4.66 -11.67 -11.19
N THR A 106 5.06 -12.64 -10.37
CA THR A 106 5.05 -14.03 -10.83
C THR A 106 3.60 -14.40 -11.15
N PRO A 107 3.24 -14.63 -12.43
CA PRO A 107 1.87 -15.00 -12.77
C PRO A 107 1.55 -16.31 -12.07
N TRP A 108 0.36 -16.38 -11.45
CA TRP A 108 -0.10 -17.56 -10.73
C TRP A 108 -0.18 -18.82 -11.62
N ASP A 109 -0.16 -18.65 -12.96
CA ASP A 109 -0.33 -19.71 -13.95
C ASP A 109 0.95 -20.47 -14.33
N ALA A 110 2.06 -20.29 -13.63
CA ALA A 110 3.24 -21.14 -13.81
C ALA A 110 3.03 -22.53 -13.16
N ALA A 111 2.03 -23.28 -13.63
CA ALA A 111 1.94 -24.70 -13.36
C ALA A 111 3.22 -25.37 -13.89
N PRO A 112 3.88 -26.25 -13.11
CA PRO A 112 5.05 -26.96 -13.59
C PRO A 112 4.65 -27.79 -14.81
N SER A 113 5.30 -27.53 -15.95
CA SER A 113 5.13 -28.33 -17.16
C SER A 113 5.45 -29.78 -16.79
N PRO A 114 4.58 -30.77 -17.04
CA PRO A 114 4.95 -32.16 -16.81
C PRO A 114 6.12 -32.47 -17.75
N SER A 115 7.31 -32.69 -17.16
CA SER A 115 8.47 -33.16 -17.89
C SER A 115 8.11 -34.48 -18.57
N SER A 116 8.06 -34.49 -19.90
CA SER A 116 7.95 -35.70 -20.69
C SER A 116 9.22 -36.52 -20.50
N SER A 117 9.19 -37.50 -19.59
CA SER A 117 10.22 -38.54 -19.52
C SER A 117 9.98 -39.51 -20.67
N SER A 118 10.63 -39.26 -21.81
CA SER A 118 10.78 -40.23 -22.89
C SER A 118 11.68 -41.36 -22.40
N SER A 119 11.09 -42.44 -21.89
CA SER A 119 11.79 -43.68 -21.60
C SER A 119 11.99 -44.47 -22.90
N ASP A 120 13.01 -44.09 -23.66
CA ASP A 120 13.58 -44.92 -24.72
C ASP A 120 15.08 -45.09 -24.44
N GLN A 121 15.44 -46.21 -23.82
CA GLN A 121 16.75 -46.82 -24.04
C GLN A 121 16.70 -48.33 -23.80
N GLN A 122 16.46 -48.99 -24.92
CA GLN A 122 16.99 -50.30 -25.31
C GLN A 122 18.40 -50.60 -24.73
N GLN A 123 18.60 -51.90 -24.44
CA GLN A 123 19.86 -52.68 -24.37
C GLN A 123 20.47 -52.94 -22.98
N ARG A 124 20.37 -54.21 -22.54
CA ARG A 124 21.49 -55.19 -22.44
C ARG A 124 21.07 -56.42 -21.63
N GLY A 125 21.39 -57.62 -22.15
CA GLY A 125 21.41 -58.87 -21.39
C GLY A 125 20.59 -59.98 -22.01
#